data_AF-A0AAI9T854-F1
#
_entry.id   AF-A0AAI9T854-F1
#
_cell.length_a   1.000
_cell.length_b   1.000
_cell.length_c   1.000
_cell.angle_alpha   90.00
_cell.angle_beta   90.00
_cell.angle_gamma   90.00
#
_symmetry.space_group_name_H-M   'P 1'
#
loop_
_entity.id
_entity.type
_entity.pdbx_description
1 polymer ?
#
loop_
_entity_poly.entity_id
_entity_poly.type
_entity_poly.pdbx_seq_one_letter_code
_entity_poly.pdbx_strand_id
1 'polypeptide(L)'
;MCAPLWVWLFGQKEHSLRKLYRELRYMRPGYISNQRADIDLHPMDFWTGDTDPSLVQFFTPDTDTNFKIANTALGPEDPVDDPFTWVRAMKHTQDFIPQEMHHQLHQAFLKYLRKSPGGSNTPIFWQLVPMYGEDHSLFNSNDRYGFTIQMGAISTDAKSAHQLVVMKSDNCYHDTLPSVGELVVLVRWMLSGIKSYKHQVGRYHRHERPQLDFPTMVISFLPDARVRVLHGYFDSGRLKVAYTQALNFDAEDYADKMDVLLQWAWPLTNGDTTKPIPLPTIEDDEEDEWDEWEKWELRYREDSEDEFLGGESDESDSTEVEQDLIDSESESEEDESPIKERDDEYRGGEFVMSADIKRKTIQKLEEKMKM
;
A
#
# COMPACT_ATOMS: atom_id res chain seq x y z
N MET A 1 17.90 26.88 8.20
CA MET A 1 17.66 26.19 6.92
C MET A 1 16.35 25.45 7.04
N CYS A 2 15.37 25.70 6.16
CA CYS A 2 14.11 24.94 6.16
C CYS A 2 14.37 23.51 5.67
N ALA A 3 13.74 22.52 6.31
CA ALA A 3 13.78 21.15 5.82
C ALA A 3 13.08 21.08 4.44
N PRO A 4 13.56 20.25 3.50
CA PRO A 4 12.87 20.04 2.23
C PRO A 4 11.42 19.58 2.44
N LEU A 5 10.49 20.04 1.61
CA LEU A 5 9.05 19.73 1.70
C LEU A 5 8.76 18.23 1.81
N TRP A 6 9.51 17.40 1.10
CA TRP A 6 9.36 15.94 1.15
C TRP A 6 9.61 15.35 2.54
N VAL A 7 10.49 15.95 3.36
CA VAL A 7 10.76 15.51 4.73
C VAL A 7 9.54 15.74 5.61
N TRP A 8 8.87 16.89 5.43
CA TRP A 8 7.65 17.22 6.15
C TRP A 8 6.49 16.30 5.72
N LEU A 9 6.27 16.14 4.41
CA LEU A 9 5.25 15.24 3.87
C LEU A 9 5.44 13.80 4.33
N PHE A 10 6.69 13.31 4.31
CA PHE A 10 7.04 11.98 4.79
C PHE A 10 6.75 11.82 6.30
N GLY A 11 7.13 12.81 7.10
CA GLY A 11 6.86 12.82 8.54
C GLY A 11 5.36 12.85 8.87
N GLN A 12 4.58 13.64 8.13
CA GLN A 12 3.14 13.71 8.28
C GLN A 12 2.48 12.38 7.88
N LYS A 13 2.86 11.79 6.75
CA LYS A 13 2.36 10.49 6.28
C LYS A 13 2.62 9.39 7.32
N GLU A 14 3.84 9.31 7.84
CA GLU A 14 4.17 8.37 8.91
C GLU A 14 3.34 8.61 10.18
N HIS A 15 3.18 9.87 10.60
CA HIS A 15 2.40 10.21 11.77
C HIS A 15 0.93 9.76 11.62
N SER A 16 0.32 10.07 10.48
CA SER A 16 -1.06 9.68 10.19
C SER A 16 -1.23 8.16 10.10
N LEU A 17 -0.30 7.45 9.46
CA LEU A 17 -0.29 5.98 9.44
C LEU A 17 -0.15 5.38 10.85
N ARG A 18 0.71 5.96 11.70
CA ARG A 18 0.84 5.52 13.10
C ARG A 18 -0.43 5.75 13.91
N LYS A 19 -1.11 6.88 13.69
CA LYS A 19 -2.42 7.18 14.30
C LYS A 19 -3.45 6.14 13.86
N LEU A 20 -3.60 5.94 12.54
CA LEU A 20 -4.52 4.96 11.97
C LEU A 20 -4.24 3.53 12.48
N TYR A 21 -2.97 3.13 12.52
CA TYR A 21 -2.56 1.83 13.06
C TYR A 21 -2.98 1.65 14.52
N ARG A 22 -2.77 2.67 15.37
CA ARG A 22 -3.21 2.63 16.78
C ARG A 22 -4.72 2.44 16.86
N GLU A 23 -5.49 3.25 16.13
CA GLU A 23 -6.94 3.14 16.15
C GLU A 23 -7.43 1.78 15.67
N LEU A 24 -6.90 1.27 14.54
CA LEU A 24 -7.19 -0.08 14.04
C LEU A 24 -6.89 -1.14 15.10
N ARG A 25 -5.74 -1.04 15.78
CA ARG A 25 -5.33 -1.94 16.87
C ARG A 25 -6.22 -1.87 18.11
N TYR A 26 -6.99 -0.79 18.29
CA TYR A 26 -7.98 -0.66 19.36
C TYR A 26 -9.41 -1.01 18.93
N MET A 27 -9.69 -1.18 17.64
CA MET A 27 -10.97 -1.69 17.13
C MET A 27 -11.19 -3.19 17.36
N ARG A 28 -12.42 -3.57 17.74
CA ARG A 28 -12.80 -4.98 17.90
C ARG A 28 -12.57 -5.75 16.59
N PRO A 29 -12.20 -7.04 16.65
CA PRO A 29 -12.18 -7.89 15.47
C PRO A 29 -13.54 -7.85 14.76
N GLY A 30 -13.51 -7.80 13.43
CA GLY A 30 -14.68 -7.51 12.60
C GLY A 30 -14.28 -7.00 11.22
N TYR A 31 -15.20 -6.31 10.56
CA TYR A 31 -14.98 -5.63 9.28
C TYR A 31 -15.25 -4.13 9.40
N ILE A 32 -14.70 -3.35 8.46
CA ILE A 32 -14.91 -1.90 8.39
C ILE A 32 -15.77 -1.59 7.17
N SER A 33 -16.81 -0.78 7.35
CA SER A 33 -17.58 -0.18 6.26
C SER A 33 -16.96 1.17 5.85
N ASN A 34 -17.32 1.69 4.67
CA ASN A 34 -16.84 2.97 4.13
C ASN A 34 -17.18 4.22 4.99
N GLN A 35 -17.75 4.06 6.17
CA GLN A 35 -18.12 5.15 7.07
C GLN A 35 -16.94 5.67 7.91
N ARG A 36 -15.75 5.09 7.78
CA ARG A 36 -14.56 5.55 8.51
C ARG A 36 -13.82 6.59 7.69
N ALA A 37 -13.84 7.85 8.15
CA ALA A 37 -13.34 9.01 7.42
C ALA A 37 -11.89 8.92 6.90
N ASP A 38 -11.06 8.06 7.50
CA ASP A 38 -9.63 7.94 7.19
C ASP A 38 -9.29 6.72 6.30
N ILE A 39 -10.29 5.94 5.87
CA ILE A 39 -10.10 4.75 5.01
C ILE A 39 -11.14 4.77 3.88
N ASP A 40 -10.65 4.77 2.64
CA ASP A 40 -11.49 4.64 1.45
C ASP A 40 -11.32 3.22 0.87
N LEU A 41 -12.39 2.44 0.84
CA LEU A 41 -12.38 1.07 0.29
C LEU A 41 -13.04 1.05 -1.09
N HIS A 42 -12.34 0.51 -2.07
CA HIS A 42 -12.77 0.37 -3.44
C HIS A 42 -12.75 -1.10 -3.85
N PRO A 43 -13.83 -1.64 -4.43
CA PRO A 43 -13.82 -3.00 -4.94
C PRO A 43 -12.82 -3.14 -6.10
N MET A 44 -12.24 -4.32 -6.22
CA MET A 44 -11.28 -4.70 -7.24
C MET A 44 -11.69 -6.04 -7.83
N ASP A 45 -11.61 -6.17 -9.15
CA ASP A 45 -11.82 -7.43 -9.83
C ASP A 45 -10.62 -8.37 -9.62
N PHE A 46 -10.89 -9.62 -9.26
CA PHE A 46 -9.84 -10.59 -8.95
C PHE A 46 -9.09 -11.08 -10.19
N TRP A 47 -9.78 -11.14 -11.33
CA TRP A 47 -9.23 -11.71 -12.58
C TRP A 47 -8.29 -10.74 -13.28
N THR A 48 -8.66 -9.46 -13.27
CA THR A 48 -7.95 -8.39 -13.99
C THR A 48 -7.11 -7.50 -13.09
N GLY A 49 -7.48 -7.37 -11.81
CA GLY A 49 -6.94 -6.34 -10.92
C GLY A 49 -7.52 -4.95 -11.18
N ASP A 50 -8.54 -4.82 -12.04
CA ASP A 50 -9.19 -3.55 -12.32
C ASP A 50 -9.94 -3.06 -11.08
N THR A 51 -9.81 -1.77 -10.79
CA THR A 51 -10.45 -1.10 -9.66
C THR A 51 -10.92 0.29 -10.08
N ASP A 52 -11.40 1.07 -9.12
CA ASP A 52 -11.83 2.45 -9.34
C ASP A 52 -10.72 3.25 -10.06
N PRO A 53 -11.01 3.87 -11.23
CA PRO A 53 -10.04 4.64 -12.00
C PRO A 53 -9.42 5.82 -11.24
N SER A 54 -10.06 6.28 -10.16
CA SER A 54 -9.51 7.32 -9.30
C SER A 54 -8.35 6.84 -8.41
N LEU A 55 -8.13 5.52 -8.32
CA LEU A 55 -7.02 4.95 -7.58
C LEU A 55 -5.77 4.78 -8.43
N VAL A 56 -4.61 4.98 -7.79
CA VAL A 56 -3.33 4.58 -8.36
C VAL A 56 -3.22 3.06 -8.29
N GLN A 57 -3.24 2.41 -9.46
CA GLN A 57 -3.09 0.96 -9.57
C GLN A 57 -1.61 0.58 -9.43
N PHE A 58 -1.13 0.41 -8.19
CA PHE A 58 0.25 0.03 -7.91
C PHE A 58 0.56 -1.45 -8.20
N PHE A 59 -0.46 -2.31 -8.29
CA PHE A 59 -0.32 -3.75 -8.47
C PHE A 59 -1.30 -4.26 -9.50
N THR A 60 -0.84 -5.13 -10.39
CA THR A 60 -1.68 -5.90 -11.32
C THR A 60 -1.23 -7.36 -11.33
N PRO A 61 -2.14 -8.33 -11.58
CA PRO A 61 -1.74 -9.72 -11.71
C PRO A 61 -0.75 -9.86 -12.87
N ASP A 62 0.29 -10.67 -12.68
CA ASP A 62 1.27 -10.95 -13.74
C ASP A 62 0.69 -11.99 -14.71
N THR A 63 -0.10 -11.53 -15.68
CA THR A 63 -0.77 -12.41 -16.66
C THR A 63 0.19 -13.08 -17.64
N ASP A 64 1.41 -12.54 -17.78
CA ASP A 64 2.47 -13.05 -18.65
C ASP A 64 3.30 -14.16 -17.98
N THR A 65 3.06 -14.42 -16.69
CA THR A 65 3.79 -15.44 -15.95
C THR A 65 3.47 -16.86 -16.42
N ASN A 66 4.46 -17.74 -16.23
CA ASN A 66 4.30 -19.18 -16.39
C ASN A 66 3.73 -19.88 -15.14
N PHE A 67 3.40 -19.14 -14.08
CA PHE A 67 2.76 -19.69 -12.88
C PHE A 67 1.29 -20.05 -13.15
N LYS A 68 1.08 -21.24 -13.71
CA LYS A 68 -0.23 -21.86 -13.97
C LYS A 68 -0.15 -23.34 -13.64
N ILE A 69 -1.24 -23.93 -13.17
CA ILE A 69 -1.36 -25.38 -12.89
C ILE A 69 -0.95 -26.18 -14.13
N ALA A 70 -1.41 -25.78 -15.31
CA ALA A 70 -1.11 -26.44 -16.58
C ALA A 70 0.39 -26.48 -16.93
N ASN A 71 1.19 -25.58 -16.35
CA ASN A 71 2.65 -25.55 -16.52
C ASN A 71 3.39 -26.39 -15.46
N THR A 72 2.66 -27.06 -14.57
CA THR A 72 3.19 -28.01 -13.60
C THR A 72 2.89 -29.45 -14.00
N ALA A 73 3.60 -30.40 -13.40
CA ALA A 73 3.29 -31.83 -13.55
C ALA A 73 2.18 -32.31 -12.57
N LEU A 74 1.55 -31.40 -11.83
CA LEU A 74 0.61 -31.72 -10.75
C LEU A 74 -0.83 -31.70 -11.27
N GLY A 75 -1.62 -32.71 -10.92
CA GLY A 75 -3.06 -32.74 -11.18
C GLY A 75 -3.87 -32.03 -10.09
N PRO A 76 -4.73 -31.03 -10.40
CA PRO A 76 -5.61 -30.41 -9.40
C PRO A 76 -6.74 -31.33 -8.92
N GLU A 77 -7.02 -32.40 -9.65
CA GLU A 77 -8.01 -33.42 -9.25
C GLU A 77 -7.39 -34.59 -8.48
N ASP A 78 -6.05 -34.69 -8.42
CA ASP A 78 -5.36 -35.78 -7.71
C ASP A 78 -5.03 -35.33 -6.26
N PRO A 79 -5.60 -35.96 -5.22
CA PRO A 79 -5.32 -35.64 -3.82
C PRO A 79 -3.84 -35.78 -3.40
N VAL A 80 -3.02 -36.53 -4.14
CA VAL A 80 -1.58 -36.66 -3.89
C VAL A 80 -0.84 -35.42 -4.40
N ASP A 81 -1.28 -34.88 -5.52
CA ASP A 81 -0.71 -33.70 -6.16
C ASP A 81 -1.28 -32.40 -5.59
N ASP A 82 -2.52 -32.41 -5.13
CA ASP A 82 -3.19 -31.28 -4.53
C ASP A 82 -3.72 -31.61 -3.12
N PRO A 83 -3.05 -31.11 -2.06
CA PRO A 83 -3.48 -31.37 -0.69
C PRO A 83 -4.83 -30.71 -0.34
N PHE A 84 -5.23 -29.66 -1.08
CA PHE A 84 -6.54 -29.03 -0.89
C PHE A 84 -7.67 -29.93 -1.41
N THR A 85 -7.46 -30.62 -2.53
CA THR A 85 -8.42 -31.57 -3.10
C THR A 85 -8.73 -32.73 -2.15
N TRP A 86 -7.73 -33.20 -1.41
CA TRP A 86 -7.92 -34.20 -0.35
C TRP A 86 -8.87 -33.70 0.74
N VAL A 87 -8.62 -32.50 1.28
CA VAL A 87 -9.45 -31.90 2.34
C VAL A 87 -10.85 -31.58 1.84
N ARG A 88 -10.99 -31.10 0.60
CA ARG A 88 -12.28 -30.85 -0.05
C ARG A 88 -13.14 -32.10 -0.13
N ALA A 89 -12.54 -33.26 -0.44
CA ALA A 89 -13.25 -34.54 -0.46
C ALA A 89 -13.67 -35.00 0.94
N MET A 90 -12.91 -34.65 1.98
CA MET A 90 -13.17 -35.03 3.37
C MET A 90 -14.09 -34.08 4.14
N LYS A 91 -14.48 -32.93 3.57
CA LYS A 91 -15.27 -31.89 4.27
C LYS A 91 -16.62 -32.35 4.82
N HIS A 92 -17.17 -33.44 4.30
CA HIS A 92 -18.45 -34.01 4.74
C HIS A 92 -18.28 -35.16 5.74
N THR A 93 -17.05 -35.48 6.14
CA THR A 93 -16.76 -36.53 7.13
C THR A 93 -16.87 -35.99 8.56
N GLN A 94 -17.15 -36.88 9.51
CA GLN A 94 -17.47 -36.52 10.89
C GLN A 94 -16.26 -35.96 11.68
N ASP A 95 -15.03 -36.23 11.21
CA ASP A 95 -13.76 -35.81 11.85
C ASP A 95 -13.12 -34.57 11.18
N PHE A 96 -13.86 -33.89 10.31
CA PHE A 96 -13.34 -32.75 9.57
C PHE A 96 -13.11 -31.53 10.47
N ILE A 97 -11.93 -30.90 10.32
CA ILE A 97 -11.56 -29.65 11.01
C ILE A 97 -11.65 -28.51 9.98
N PRO A 98 -12.67 -27.63 10.04
CA PRO A 98 -12.86 -26.56 9.06
C PRO A 98 -11.66 -25.59 8.93
N GLN A 99 -10.94 -25.38 10.02
CA GLN A 99 -9.72 -24.57 10.04
C GLN A 99 -8.62 -25.13 9.14
N GLU A 100 -8.69 -26.40 8.74
CA GLU A 100 -7.69 -27.02 7.86
C GLU A 100 -7.84 -26.59 6.39
N MET A 101 -9.02 -26.14 5.96
CA MET A 101 -9.31 -25.80 4.56
C MET A 101 -8.36 -24.74 4.01
N HIS A 102 -8.28 -23.60 4.69
CA HIS A 102 -7.45 -22.48 4.25
C HIS A 102 -5.95 -22.78 4.43
N HIS A 103 -5.61 -23.62 5.41
CA HIS A 103 -4.25 -24.10 5.58
C HIS A 103 -3.81 -24.91 4.36
N GLN A 104 -4.61 -25.88 3.94
CA GLN A 104 -4.29 -26.75 2.82
C GLN A 104 -4.40 -26.05 1.47
N LEU A 105 -5.34 -25.10 1.32
CA LEU A 105 -5.38 -24.21 0.16
C LEU A 105 -4.07 -23.42 0.00
N HIS A 106 -3.54 -22.87 1.09
CA HIS A 106 -2.24 -22.21 1.07
C HIS A 106 -1.08 -23.18 0.76
N GLN A 107 -1.13 -24.42 1.26
CA GLN A 107 -0.12 -25.43 0.91
C GLN A 107 -0.18 -25.78 -0.58
N ALA A 108 -1.38 -25.93 -1.15
CA ALA A 108 -1.58 -26.16 -2.57
C ALA A 108 -1.01 -25.00 -3.39
N PHE A 109 -1.37 -23.75 -3.04
CA PHE A 109 -0.81 -22.54 -3.64
C PHE A 109 0.72 -22.53 -3.65
N LEU A 110 1.35 -22.77 -2.49
CA LEU A 110 2.82 -22.83 -2.41
C LEU A 110 3.41 -24.00 -3.22
N LYS A 111 2.72 -25.14 -3.29
CA LYS A 111 3.16 -26.31 -4.04
C LYS A 111 3.14 -26.02 -5.54
N TYR A 112 2.06 -25.46 -6.06
CA TYR A 112 1.97 -25.03 -7.46
C TYR A 112 2.98 -23.95 -7.79
N LEU A 113 3.13 -22.93 -6.93
CA LEU A 113 4.11 -21.88 -7.13
C LEU A 113 5.53 -22.45 -7.25
N ARG A 114 5.95 -23.33 -6.31
CA ARG A 114 7.29 -23.95 -6.33
C ARG A 114 7.52 -24.89 -7.50
N LYS A 115 6.46 -25.55 -8.00
CA LYS A 115 6.55 -26.51 -9.10
C LYS A 115 6.40 -25.87 -10.48
N SER A 116 5.93 -24.62 -10.53
CA SER A 116 5.87 -23.86 -11.77
C SER A 116 7.27 -23.50 -12.27
N PRO A 117 7.48 -23.36 -13.60
CA PRO A 117 8.76 -22.97 -14.17
C PRO A 117 9.24 -21.65 -13.57
N GLY A 118 10.42 -21.66 -12.93
CA GLY A 118 11.00 -20.49 -12.28
C GLY A 118 10.46 -20.15 -10.88
N GLY A 119 9.36 -20.78 -10.44
CA GLY A 119 8.71 -20.43 -9.17
C GLY A 119 9.38 -21.00 -7.91
N SER A 120 10.42 -21.83 -8.08
CA SER A 120 11.33 -22.20 -6.98
C SER A 120 12.22 -21.06 -6.53
N ASN A 121 12.38 -20.03 -7.36
CA ASN A 121 13.20 -18.85 -7.08
C ASN A 121 12.30 -17.63 -6.91
N THR A 122 12.68 -16.72 -6.02
CA THR A 122 12.05 -15.39 -5.97
C THR A 122 12.39 -14.65 -7.28
N PRO A 123 11.42 -13.99 -7.93
CA PRO A 123 11.70 -13.18 -9.12
C PRO A 123 12.75 -12.10 -8.85
N ILE A 124 13.49 -11.71 -9.88
CA ILE A 124 14.65 -10.78 -9.78
C ILE A 124 14.27 -9.46 -9.08
N PHE A 125 13.05 -8.97 -9.32
CA PHE A 125 12.56 -7.69 -8.79
C PHE A 125 11.97 -7.78 -7.39
N TRP A 126 11.99 -8.96 -6.76
CA TRP A 126 11.45 -9.17 -5.42
C TRP A 126 12.53 -9.74 -4.50
N GLN A 127 12.52 -9.29 -3.24
CA GLN A 127 13.35 -9.83 -2.17
C GLN A 127 12.47 -10.25 -1.01
N LEU A 128 12.63 -11.49 -0.57
CA LEU A 128 11.95 -12.00 0.62
C LEU A 128 12.45 -11.29 1.88
N VAL A 129 11.52 -10.85 2.72
CA VAL A 129 11.81 -10.32 4.04
C VAL A 129 12.08 -11.50 4.98
N PRO A 130 13.24 -11.55 5.66
CA PRO A 130 13.57 -12.67 6.53
C PRO A 130 12.61 -12.71 7.73
N MET A 131 12.05 -13.90 7.98
CA MET A 131 11.17 -14.12 9.15
C MET A 131 11.91 -14.02 10.49
N TYR A 132 13.23 -14.28 10.47
CA TYR A 132 14.10 -14.26 11.64
C TYR A 132 15.03 -13.04 11.56
N GLY A 133 14.82 -12.04 12.43
CA GLY A 133 15.60 -10.79 12.43
C GLY A 133 15.01 -9.67 13.30
N GLU A 134 15.53 -8.45 13.16
CA GLU A 134 15.06 -7.24 13.89
C GLU A 134 13.56 -6.96 13.67
N ASP A 135 13.00 -7.43 12.55
CA ASP A 135 11.59 -7.28 12.20
C ASP A 135 10.73 -8.52 12.53
N HIS A 136 11.19 -9.36 13.47
CA HIS A 136 10.44 -10.50 14.01
C HIS A 136 9.02 -10.11 14.47
N SER A 137 8.84 -8.86 14.87
CA SER A 137 7.52 -8.35 15.24
C SER A 137 6.53 -8.52 14.08
N LEU A 138 6.89 -8.23 12.82
CA LEU A 138 5.98 -8.26 11.67
C LEU A 138 5.35 -9.64 11.46
N PHE A 139 6.13 -10.69 11.69
CA PHE A 139 5.70 -12.08 11.53
C PHE A 139 5.03 -12.66 12.78
N ASN A 140 5.08 -11.95 13.92
CA ASN A 140 4.46 -12.40 15.15
C ASN A 140 2.95 -12.13 15.14
N SER A 141 2.18 -13.21 15.20
CA SER A 141 0.74 -13.35 14.99
C SER A 141 -0.08 -13.37 16.27
N ASN A 142 0.53 -13.14 17.44
CA ASN A 142 -0.12 -13.30 18.73
C ASN A 142 -1.06 -12.14 19.08
N ASP A 143 -1.68 -11.53 18.07
CA ASP A 143 -2.64 -10.46 18.24
C ASP A 143 -4.08 -10.98 18.22
N ARG A 144 -4.98 -10.13 18.73
CA ARG A 144 -6.40 -10.47 18.90
C ARG A 144 -7.18 -10.64 17.60
N TYR A 145 -6.56 -10.43 16.45
CA TYR A 145 -7.21 -10.52 15.14
C TYR A 145 -7.02 -11.90 14.50
N GLY A 146 -6.16 -12.76 15.08
CA GLY A 146 -6.03 -14.16 14.66
C GLY A 146 -5.51 -14.30 13.24
N PHE A 147 -4.46 -13.55 12.88
CA PHE A 147 -3.77 -13.71 11.60
C PHE A 147 -2.31 -14.10 11.81
N THR A 148 -1.76 -14.89 10.89
CA THR A 148 -0.35 -15.27 10.84
C THR A 148 0.25 -14.87 9.50
N ILE A 149 1.41 -14.19 9.54
CA ILE A 149 2.13 -13.85 8.30
C ILE A 149 2.95 -15.07 7.87
N GLN A 150 2.70 -15.53 6.64
CA GLN A 150 3.36 -16.69 6.04
C GLN A 150 4.55 -16.29 5.16
N MET A 151 4.42 -15.15 4.48
CA MET A 151 5.45 -14.61 3.59
C MET A 151 5.39 -13.10 3.59
N GLY A 152 6.55 -12.47 3.42
CA GLY A 152 6.65 -11.06 3.08
C GLY A 152 7.77 -10.83 2.08
N ALA A 153 7.58 -9.88 1.17
CA ALA A 153 8.54 -9.51 0.15
C ALA A 153 8.51 -8.00 -0.08
N ILE A 154 9.64 -7.46 -0.54
CA ILE A 154 9.80 -6.06 -0.94
C ILE A 154 10.34 -6.03 -2.37
N SER A 155 9.98 -4.99 -3.11
CA SER A 155 10.59 -4.77 -4.42
C SER A 155 12.07 -4.40 -4.27
N THR A 156 12.89 -4.87 -5.20
CA THR A 156 14.33 -4.56 -5.29
C THR A 156 14.63 -3.47 -6.30
N ASP A 157 13.63 -3.02 -7.09
CA ASP A 157 13.82 -1.87 -7.97
C ASP A 157 13.96 -0.60 -7.13
N ALA A 158 15.07 0.12 -7.34
CA ALA A 158 15.40 1.37 -6.66
C ALA A 158 14.33 2.47 -6.85
N LYS A 159 13.40 2.28 -7.79
CA LYS A 159 12.28 3.21 -8.07
C LYS A 159 10.99 2.87 -7.33
N SER A 160 10.92 1.74 -6.65
CA SER A 160 9.65 1.18 -6.17
C SER A 160 9.80 0.64 -4.75
N ALA A 161 9.06 1.20 -3.79
CA ALA A 161 8.99 0.74 -2.42
C ALA A 161 7.78 -0.18 -2.16
N HIS A 162 7.39 -0.95 -3.19
CA HIS A 162 6.28 -1.89 -3.14
C HIS A 162 6.58 -3.05 -2.20
N GLN A 163 5.53 -3.47 -1.49
CA GLN A 163 5.60 -4.55 -0.52
C GLN A 163 4.49 -5.57 -0.79
N LEU A 164 4.79 -6.83 -0.57
CA LEU A 164 3.86 -7.95 -0.70
C LEU A 164 3.85 -8.76 0.59
N VAL A 165 2.66 -9.17 1.03
CA VAL A 165 2.46 -9.96 2.24
C VAL A 165 1.49 -11.08 1.95
N VAL A 166 1.80 -12.28 2.41
CA VAL A 166 0.84 -13.38 2.44
C VAL A 166 0.54 -13.71 3.89
N MET A 167 -0.74 -13.72 4.24
CA MET A 167 -1.22 -14.04 5.57
C MET A 167 -2.25 -15.16 5.53
N LYS A 168 -2.36 -15.87 6.65
CA LYS A 168 -3.52 -16.71 6.98
C LYS A 168 -4.31 -16.03 8.08
N SER A 169 -5.63 -16.10 8.04
CA SER A 169 -6.48 -15.70 9.16
C SER A 169 -7.35 -16.86 9.61
N ASP A 170 -7.54 -16.95 10.91
CA ASP A 170 -8.46 -17.90 11.54
C ASP A 170 -9.92 -17.43 11.46
N ASN A 171 -10.17 -16.19 10.99
CA ASN A 171 -11.50 -15.60 10.94
C ASN A 171 -11.78 -14.91 9.60
N CYS A 172 -12.98 -15.13 9.05
CA CYS A 172 -13.54 -14.33 7.95
C CYS A 172 -14.77 -13.58 8.48
N TYR A 173 -14.64 -12.28 8.77
CA TYR A 173 -15.75 -11.52 9.36
C TYR A 173 -16.79 -11.06 8.33
N HIS A 174 -16.43 -11.02 7.04
CA HIS A 174 -17.33 -10.57 5.97
C HIS A 174 -16.88 -11.08 4.60
N ASP A 175 -17.84 -11.43 3.75
CA ASP A 175 -17.58 -12.01 2.42
C ASP A 175 -17.06 -10.96 1.44
N THR A 176 -17.66 -9.76 1.42
CA THR A 176 -17.19 -8.67 0.56
C THR A 176 -16.09 -7.82 1.20
N LEU A 177 -16.36 -7.21 2.36
CA LEU A 177 -15.48 -6.21 2.98
C LEU A 177 -14.23 -6.79 3.67
N PRO A 178 -13.09 -6.08 3.64
CA PRO A 178 -11.90 -6.44 4.39
C PRO A 178 -12.13 -6.38 5.90
N SER A 179 -11.47 -7.29 6.61
CA SER A 179 -11.44 -7.32 8.05
C SER A 179 -10.50 -6.27 8.64
N VAL A 180 -10.72 -5.93 9.91
CA VAL A 180 -9.80 -5.07 10.67
C VAL A 180 -8.39 -5.70 10.71
N GLY A 181 -8.29 -7.03 10.81
CA GLY A 181 -7.01 -7.74 10.82
C GLY A 181 -6.21 -7.54 9.53
N GLU A 182 -6.87 -7.66 8.38
CA GLU A 182 -6.25 -7.40 7.08
C GLU A 182 -5.73 -5.97 6.95
N LEU A 183 -6.51 -4.99 7.41
CA LEU A 183 -6.11 -3.58 7.42
C LEU A 183 -4.97 -3.30 8.40
N VAL A 184 -4.95 -3.98 9.56
CA VAL A 184 -3.84 -3.91 10.51
C VAL A 184 -2.56 -4.40 9.87
N VAL A 185 -2.59 -5.55 9.16
CA VAL A 185 -1.44 -6.09 8.43
C VAL A 185 -0.98 -5.10 7.37
N LEU A 186 -1.89 -4.60 6.54
CA LEU A 186 -1.60 -3.63 5.48
C LEU A 186 -0.85 -2.39 6.02
N VAL A 187 -1.41 -1.72 7.03
CA VAL A 187 -0.81 -0.50 7.60
C VAL A 187 0.50 -0.80 8.32
N ARG A 188 0.60 -1.94 9.01
CA ARG A 188 1.82 -2.36 9.71
C ARG A 188 2.98 -2.55 8.74
N TRP A 189 2.73 -3.13 7.58
CA TRP A 189 3.73 -3.33 6.55
C TRP A 189 4.13 -2.01 5.87
N MET A 190 3.19 -1.10 5.60
CA MET A 190 3.53 0.27 5.16
C MET A 190 4.48 0.98 6.14
N LEU A 191 4.18 0.92 7.44
CA LEU A 191 5.03 1.49 8.49
C LEU A 191 6.40 0.82 8.56
N SER A 192 6.48 -0.48 8.27
CA SER A 192 7.74 -1.20 8.16
C SER A 192 8.60 -0.68 7.01
N GLY A 193 8.00 -0.50 5.82
CA GLY A 193 8.68 0.09 4.66
C GLY A 193 9.27 1.47 4.98
N ILE A 194 8.48 2.33 5.63
CA ILE A 194 8.93 3.65 6.12
C ILE A 194 10.12 3.53 7.07
N LYS A 195 10.04 2.62 8.06
CA LYS A 195 11.12 2.38 9.03
C LYS A 195 12.39 1.91 8.33
N SER A 196 12.29 0.92 7.44
CA SER A 196 13.43 0.37 6.70
C SER A 196 14.10 1.43 5.83
N TYR A 197 13.31 2.23 5.11
CA TYR A 197 13.81 3.34 4.31
C TYR A 197 14.59 4.36 5.15
N LYS A 198 14.08 4.77 6.32
CA LYS A 198 14.82 5.65 7.24
C LYS A 198 16.17 5.08 7.68
N HIS A 199 16.22 3.78 7.97
CA HIS A 199 17.47 3.11 8.37
C HIS A 199 18.48 3.08 7.22
N GLN A 200 18.04 2.89 5.98
CA GLN A 200 18.90 2.87 4.79
C GLN A 200 19.46 4.28 4.47
N VAL A 201 18.60 5.30 4.44
CA VAL A 201 19.00 6.69 4.22
C VAL A 201 19.98 7.17 5.29
N GLY A 202 19.73 6.81 6.56
CA GLY A 202 20.58 7.20 7.68
C GLY A 202 21.97 6.55 7.65
N ARG A 203 22.13 5.36 7.04
CA ARG A 203 23.38 4.59 7.07
C ARG A 203 24.25 4.73 5.82
N TYR A 204 23.66 4.82 4.62
CA TYR A 204 24.45 4.58 3.40
C TYR A 204 24.24 5.58 2.26
N HIS A 205 23.08 6.23 2.11
CA HIS A 205 22.76 6.94 0.86
C HIS A 205 22.11 8.32 1.06
N ARG A 206 22.94 9.37 1.06
CA ARG A 206 22.50 10.78 0.97
C ARG A 206 22.03 11.20 -0.44
N HIS A 207 22.17 10.32 -1.44
CA HIS A 207 21.95 10.61 -2.85
C HIS A 207 20.86 9.76 -3.53
N GLU A 208 20.21 8.85 -2.80
CA GLU A 208 19.06 8.11 -3.33
C GLU A 208 17.81 9.00 -3.37
N ARG A 209 16.96 8.76 -4.37
CA ARG A 209 15.70 9.50 -4.50
C ARG A 209 14.78 9.15 -3.34
N PRO A 210 14.09 10.15 -2.76
CA PRO A 210 13.21 9.89 -1.65
C PRO A 210 12.03 9.03 -2.05
N GLN A 211 11.83 7.91 -1.34
CA GLN A 211 10.59 7.14 -1.44
C GLN A 211 9.50 7.88 -0.69
N LEU A 212 8.43 8.23 -1.40
CA LEU A 212 7.28 8.99 -0.87
C LEU A 212 6.09 8.08 -0.54
N ASP A 213 6.02 6.94 -1.21
CA ASP A 213 4.93 5.97 -1.09
C ASP A 213 5.45 4.58 -0.77
N PHE A 214 4.67 3.80 -0.03
CA PHE A 214 4.99 2.44 0.39
C PHE A 214 3.81 1.51 0.10
N PRO A 215 3.37 1.40 -1.16
CA PRO A 215 2.21 0.62 -1.53
C PRO A 215 2.41 -0.83 -1.09
N THR A 216 1.38 -1.42 -0.49
CA THR A 216 1.44 -2.76 0.08
C THR A 216 0.30 -3.59 -0.47
N MET A 217 0.58 -4.81 -0.90
CA MET A 217 -0.41 -5.83 -1.25
C MET A 217 -0.43 -6.94 -0.19
N VAL A 218 -1.62 -7.42 0.14
CA VAL A 218 -1.88 -8.53 1.06
C VAL A 218 -2.72 -9.59 0.34
N ILE A 219 -2.24 -10.83 0.36
CA ILE A 219 -3.01 -12.02 -0.01
C ILE A 219 -3.42 -12.71 1.30
N SER A 220 -4.72 -12.72 1.56
CA SER A 220 -5.32 -13.28 2.78
C SER A 220 -5.92 -14.65 2.49
N PHE A 221 -5.37 -15.69 3.08
CA PHE A 221 -6.01 -17.01 3.15
C PHE A 221 -6.94 -17.05 4.36
N LEU A 222 -8.24 -17.03 4.10
CA LEU A 222 -9.32 -16.91 5.06
C LEU A 222 -10.01 -18.29 5.26
N PRO A 223 -10.72 -18.51 6.38
CA PRO A 223 -11.44 -19.75 6.64
C PRO A 223 -12.39 -20.17 5.52
N ASP A 224 -12.77 -21.45 5.52
CA ASP A 224 -13.67 -22.05 4.52
C ASP A 224 -13.14 -21.94 3.08
N ALA A 225 -11.82 -22.10 2.92
CA ALA A 225 -11.13 -22.05 1.63
C ALA A 225 -11.35 -20.75 0.86
N ARG A 226 -11.33 -19.62 1.56
CA ARG A 226 -11.50 -18.32 0.93
C ARG A 226 -10.17 -17.62 0.77
N VAL A 227 -10.03 -16.85 -0.31
CA VAL A 227 -8.89 -15.97 -0.51
C VAL A 227 -9.37 -14.57 -0.86
N ARG A 228 -8.73 -13.57 -0.26
CA ARG A 228 -8.91 -12.16 -0.63
C ARG A 228 -7.56 -11.57 -1.02
N VAL A 229 -7.54 -10.81 -2.10
CA VAL A 229 -6.41 -9.95 -2.45
C VAL A 229 -6.83 -8.52 -2.15
N LEU A 230 -5.98 -7.77 -1.46
CA LEU A 230 -6.17 -6.34 -1.29
C LEU A 230 -4.83 -5.64 -1.40
N HIS A 231 -4.82 -4.43 -1.92
CA HIS A 231 -3.66 -3.58 -1.85
C HIS A 231 -4.07 -2.18 -1.45
N GLY A 232 -3.12 -1.42 -0.91
CA GLY A 232 -3.39 -0.06 -0.55
C GLY A 232 -2.14 0.80 -0.53
N TYR A 233 -2.38 2.09 -0.41
CA TYR A 233 -1.38 3.13 -0.25
C TYR A 233 -1.99 4.26 0.59
N PHE A 234 -1.14 5.13 1.13
CA PHE A 234 -1.58 6.24 1.96
C PHE A 234 -1.40 7.54 1.20
N ASP A 235 -2.49 8.22 0.92
CA ASP A 235 -2.51 9.46 0.17
C ASP A 235 -3.50 10.45 0.76
N SER A 236 -3.15 11.75 0.70
CA SER A 236 -4.05 12.83 1.11
C SER A 236 -4.66 12.65 2.51
N GLY A 237 -3.89 12.07 3.45
CA GLY A 237 -4.33 11.81 4.82
C GLY A 237 -5.23 10.59 5.00
N ARG A 238 -5.47 9.81 3.95
CA ARG A 238 -6.35 8.64 3.97
C ARG A 238 -5.64 7.39 3.47
N LEU A 239 -6.08 6.25 4.00
CA LEU A 239 -5.69 4.94 3.48
C LEU A 239 -6.62 4.56 2.33
N LYS A 240 -6.08 4.51 1.12
CA LYS A 240 -6.78 4.02 -0.08
C LYS A 240 -6.57 2.52 -0.16
N VAL A 241 -7.65 1.74 -0.26
CA VAL A 241 -7.59 0.27 -0.33
C VAL A 241 -8.44 -0.23 -1.49
N ALA A 242 -7.80 -0.93 -2.43
CA ALA A 242 -8.48 -1.75 -3.42
C ALA A 242 -8.57 -3.19 -2.88
N TYR A 243 -9.73 -3.83 -2.98
CA TYR A 243 -9.94 -5.17 -2.41
C TYR A 243 -10.86 -6.04 -3.26
N THR A 244 -10.56 -7.33 -3.33
CA THR A 244 -11.48 -8.32 -3.89
C THR A 244 -12.49 -8.78 -2.83
N GLN A 245 -13.63 -9.30 -3.26
CA GLN A 245 -14.42 -10.15 -2.37
C GLN A 245 -13.60 -11.39 -1.96
N ALA A 246 -13.99 -12.01 -0.84
CA ALA A 246 -13.42 -13.28 -0.38
C ALA A 246 -13.92 -14.40 -1.29
N LEU A 247 -13.08 -14.79 -2.25
CA LEU A 247 -13.43 -15.80 -3.25
C LEU A 247 -13.39 -17.18 -2.62
N ASN A 248 -14.45 -17.96 -2.81
CA ASN A 248 -14.50 -19.34 -2.37
C ASN A 248 -13.79 -20.27 -3.38
N PHE A 249 -12.77 -20.99 -2.93
CA PHE A 249 -12.01 -21.99 -3.71
C PHE A 249 -12.59 -23.40 -3.58
N ASP A 250 -13.53 -23.64 -2.66
CA ASP A 250 -14.34 -24.87 -2.62
C ASP A 250 -15.50 -24.81 -3.62
N ALA A 251 -15.17 -24.50 -4.88
CA ALA A 251 -16.11 -24.33 -5.99
C ALA A 251 -15.60 -25.09 -7.25
N GLU A 252 -16.43 -25.19 -8.28
CA GLU A 252 -16.11 -25.95 -9.50
C GLU A 252 -14.96 -25.31 -10.30
N ASP A 253 -14.85 -23.99 -10.27
CA ASP A 253 -13.83 -23.16 -10.93
C ASP A 253 -12.52 -23.04 -10.12
N TYR A 254 -12.21 -24.04 -9.29
CA TYR A 254 -11.03 -24.05 -8.41
C TYR A 254 -9.72 -23.86 -9.18
N ALA A 255 -9.52 -24.60 -10.28
CA ALA A 255 -8.29 -24.55 -11.07
C ALA A 255 -8.08 -23.16 -11.69
N ASP A 256 -9.13 -22.57 -12.26
CA ASP A 256 -9.07 -21.23 -12.86
C ASP A 256 -8.75 -20.16 -11.81
N LYS A 257 -9.37 -20.24 -10.63
CA LYS A 257 -9.07 -19.33 -9.50
C LYS A 257 -7.65 -19.50 -8.99
N MET A 258 -7.13 -20.72 -8.94
CA MET A 258 -5.77 -21.00 -8.51
C MET A 258 -4.75 -20.46 -9.53
N ASP A 259 -5.02 -20.58 -10.83
CA ASP A 259 -4.18 -19.98 -11.87
C ASP A 259 -4.09 -18.46 -11.74
N VAL A 260 -5.19 -17.78 -11.45
CA VAL A 260 -5.16 -16.33 -11.19
C VAL A 260 -4.50 -16.00 -9.86
N LEU A 261 -4.73 -16.79 -8.81
CA LEU A 261 -4.04 -16.59 -7.53
C LEU A 261 -2.52 -16.72 -7.67
N LEU A 262 -2.03 -17.62 -8.54
CA LEU A 262 -0.62 -17.75 -8.87
C LEU A 262 -0.07 -16.52 -9.61
N GLN A 263 -0.87 -15.86 -10.45
CA GLN A 263 -0.50 -14.58 -11.09
C GLN A 263 -0.39 -13.44 -10.08
N TRP A 264 -1.15 -13.50 -8.98
CA TRP A 264 -1.01 -12.58 -7.85
C TRP A 264 0.19 -12.91 -6.94
N ALA A 265 0.83 -14.07 -7.05
CA ALA A 265 1.94 -14.45 -6.18
C ALA A 265 3.14 -13.50 -6.29
N TRP A 266 3.33 -12.92 -7.47
CA TRP A 266 4.39 -11.96 -7.80
C TRP A 266 3.84 -10.92 -8.77
N PRO A 267 3.03 -9.95 -8.29
CA PRO A 267 2.34 -9.01 -9.17
C PRO A 267 3.32 -8.10 -9.89
N LEU A 268 2.88 -7.53 -11.02
CA LEU A 268 3.58 -6.44 -11.66
C LEU A 268 3.40 -5.18 -10.80
N THR A 269 4.52 -4.53 -10.48
CA THR A 269 4.54 -3.28 -9.71
C THR A 269 4.50 -2.09 -10.66
N ASN A 270 3.43 -1.31 -10.60
CA ASN A 270 3.24 -0.10 -11.39
C ASN A 270 3.39 1.13 -10.49
N GLY A 271 3.63 2.30 -11.10
CA GLY A 271 3.76 3.57 -10.37
C GLY A 271 5.16 3.82 -9.80
N ASP A 272 5.63 5.06 -9.94
CA ASP A 272 6.93 5.53 -9.44
C ASP A 272 6.75 6.07 -8.02
N THR A 273 7.16 5.30 -7.01
CA THR A 273 7.00 5.68 -5.59
C THR A 273 7.96 6.77 -5.14
N THR A 274 8.85 7.24 -6.02
CA THR A 274 9.72 8.39 -5.77
C THR A 274 9.07 9.73 -6.12
N LYS A 275 7.91 9.69 -6.79
CA LYS A 275 7.17 10.87 -7.21
C LYS A 275 5.90 11.02 -6.38
N PRO A 276 5.44 12.26 -6.12
CA PRO A 276 4.13 12.46 -5.54
C PRO A 276 3.06 11.89 -6.49
N ILE A 277 1.98 11.38 -5.91
CA ILE A 277 0.82 10.91 -6.66
C ILE A 277 0.26 12.11 -7.45
N PRO A 278 0.08 11.98 -8.78
CA PRO A 278 -0.45 13.06 -9.58
C PRO A 278 -1.86 13.42 -9.10
N LEU A 279 -2.15 14.73 -9.08
CA LEU A 279 -3.51 15.20 -8.84
C LEU A 279 -4.41 14.70 -9.98
N PRO A 280 -5.70 14.41 -9.70
CA PRO A 280 -6.66 14.11 -10.75
C PRO A 280 -6.58 15.18 -11.83
N THR A 281 -6.46 14.77 -13.08
CA THR A 281 -6.55 15.70 -14.20
C THR A 281 -7.96 16.28 -14.15
N ILE A 282 -8.08 17.58 -13.97
CA ILE A 282 -9.34 18.27 -14.25
C ILE A 282 -9.46 18.13 -15.76
N GLU A 283 -10.41 17.34 -16.21
CA GLU A 283 -10.83 17.40 -17.60
C GLU A 283 -11.41 18.80 -17.77
N ASP A 284 -10.60 19.71 -18.31
CA ASP A 284 -11.12 20.96 -18.84
C ASP A 284 -12.02 20.52 -19.99
N ASP A 285 -13.32 20.34 -19.71
CA ASP A 285 -14.36 20.27 -20.72
C ASP A 285 -14.39 21.65 -21.40
N GLU A 286 -13.41 21.89 -22.29
CA GLU A 286 -13.20 23.13 -23.04
C GLU A 286 -14.36 23.41 -24.03
N GLU A 287 -15.40 22.58 -24.08
CA GLU A 287 -16.46 22.65 -25.09
C GLU A 287 -17.79 23.28 -24.62
N ASP A 288 -18.03 23.51 -23.32
CA ASP A 288 -19.35 24.01 -22.86
C ASP A 288 -19.37 25.42 -22.22
N GLU A 289 -18.23 26.00 -21.82
CA GLU A 289 -18.24 27.34 -21.19
C GLU A 289 -18.29 28.51 -22.19
N TRP A 290 -17.82 28.32 -23.43
CA TRP A 290 -17.86 29.37 -24.46
C TRP A 290 -19.28 29.61 -25.01
N ASP A 291 -20.11 28.56 -25.07
CA ASP A 291 -21.50 28.63 -25.50
C ASP A 291 -22.40 29.37 -24.51
N GLU A 292 -22.09 29.31 -23.21
CA GLU A 292 -22.81 30.07 -22.18
C GLU A 292 -22.40 31.55 -22.16
N TRP A 293 -21.13 31.86 -22.45
CA TRP A 293 -20.64 33.24 -22.56
C TRP A 293 -21.23 33.97 -23.77
N GLU A 294 -21.29 33.36 -24.95
CA GLU A 294 -21.98 33.96 -26.11
C GLU A 294 -23.47 34.19 -25.84
N LYS A 295 -24.12 33.27 -25.11
CA LYS A 295 -25.52 33.43 -24.64
C LYS A 295 -25.70 34.53 -23.60
N TRP A 296 -24.69 34.83 -22.80
CA TRP A 296 -24.70 35.91 -21.83
C TRP A 296 -24.48 37.26 -22.53
N GLU A 297 -23.56 37.33 -23.48
CA GLU A 297 -23.25 38.54 -24.23
C GLU A 297 -24.42 38.95 -25.14
N LEU A 298 -25.13 37.98 -25.75
CA LEU A 298 -26.36 38.24 -26.50
C LEU A 298 -27.49 38.78 -25.63
N ARG A 299 -27.68 38.26 -24.41
CA ARG A 299 -28.68 38.78 -23.46
C ARG A 299 -28.36 40.21 -23.01
N TYR A 300 -27.09 40.49 -22.74
CA TYR A 300 -26.66 41.83 -22.33
C TYR A 300 -26.79 42.87 -23.46
N ARG A 301 -26.65 42.43 -24.72
CA ARG A 301 -26.83 43.29 -25.89
C ARG A 301 -28.30 43.58 -26.20
N GLU A 302 -29.19 42.60 -26.02
CA GLU A 302 -30.63 42.80 -26.17
C GLU A 302 -31.19 43.70 -25.07
N ASP A 303 -30.72 43.58 -23.82
CA ASP A 303 -31.17 44.44 -22.72
C ASP A 303 -30.59 45.88 -22.79
N SER A 304 -29.49 46.10 -23.51
CA SER A 304 -28.89 47.44 -23.68
C SER A 304 -29.38 48.22 -24.90
N GLU A 305 -30.03 47.56 -25.86
CA GLU A 305 -30.64 48.22 -27.02
C GLU A 305 -32.07 48.73 -26.74
N ASP A 306 -32.72 48.27 -25.66
CA ASP A 306 -34.07 48.69 -25.25
C ASP A 306 -34.11 49.86 -24.23
N GLU A 307 -32.98 50.29 -23.66
CA GLU A 307 -32.92 51.46 -22.75
C GLU A 307 -32.40 52.75 -23.41
N PHE A 308 -32.00 52.75 -24.69
CA PHE A 308 -31.49 53.95 -25.37
C PHE A 308 -32.60 54.80 -26.02
N LEU A 309 -33.73 55.00 -25.36
CA LEU A 309 -34.68 56.07 -25.68
C LEU A 309 -35.37 56.60 -24.41
N GLY A 310 -34.63 57.34 -23.59
CA GLY A 310 -35.27 58.29 -22.68
C GLY A 310 -34.42 58.76 -21.52
N GLY A 311 -34.01 60.04 -21.56
CA GLY A 311 -33.81 60.83 -20.34
C GLY A 311 -32.44 61.46 -20.23
N GLU A 312 -32.33 62.68 -20.75
CA GLU A 312 -31.42 63.69 -20.22
C GLU A 312 -31.71 63.89 -18.71
N SER A 313 -30.68 63.85 -17.86
CA SER A 313 -30.54 64.82 -16.77
C SER A 313 -29.19 64.70 -16.07
N ASP A 314 -28.63 65.86 -15.81
CA ASP A 314 -27.35 66.20 -15.21
C ASP A 314 -27.17 65.78 -13.74
N GLU A 315 -25.94 66.07 -13.26
CA GLU A 315 -25.49 66.27 -11.87
C GLU A 315 -24.81 65.05 -11.22
N SER A 316 -23.47 65.03 -11.17
CA SER A 316 -22.62 65.68 -10.16
C SER A 316 -22.76 65.04 -8.77
N ASP A 317 -21.69 64.43 -8.25
CA ASP A 317 -21.03 64.85 -7.00
C ASP A 317 -20.16 63.71 -6.38
N SER A 318 -18.88 64.05 -6.27
CA SER A 318 -17.84 63.69 -5.28
C SER A 318 -18.19 62.71 -4.14
N THR A 319 -17.28 61.78 -3.81
CA THR A 319 -16.38 61.91 -2.65
C THR A 319 -15.44 60.70 -2.48
N GLU A 320 -14.17 61.03 -2.23
CA GLU A 320 -13.10 60.23 -1.66
C GLU A 320 -13.42 59.84 -0.20
N VAL A 321 -13.01 58.65 0.26
CA VAL A 321 -12.60 58.43 1.66
C VAL A 321 -11.43 57.45 1.72
N GLU A 322 -10.36 57.90 2.37
CA GLU A 322 -9.11 57.24 2.68
C GLU A 322 -9.19 56.25 3.87
N GLN A 323 -8.20 55.35 3.90
CA GLN A 323 -7.32 54.96 5.03
C GLN A 323 -7.86 54.23 6.29
N ASP A 324 -7.17 53.12 6.59
CA ASP A 324 -6.43 52.78 7.83
C ASP A 324 -6.54 51.27 8.12
N LEU A 325 -5.50 50.45 7.88
CA LEU A 325 -4.35 50.17 8.76
C LEU A 325 -4.74 49.97 10.24
N ILE A 326 -4.61 48.73 10.74
CA ILE A 326 -4.15 48.42 12.10
C ILE A 326 -3.57 46.99 12.10
N ASP A 327 -2.26 46.93 12.32
CA ASP A 327 -1.50 45.78 12.77
C ASP A 327 -1.82 45.48 14.25
N SER A 328 -1.76 44.22 14.65
CA SER A 328 -1.63 43.85 16.06
C SER A 328 -0.79 42.59 16.20
N GLU A 329 0.50 42.84 16.42
CA GLU A 329 1.44 41.92 17.03
C GLU A 329 1.01 41.61 18.48
N SER A 330 1.23 40.37 18.91
CA SER A 330 1.26 40.03 20.33
C SER A 330 2.24 38.87 20.53
N GLU A 331 3.44 39.24 20.96
CA GLU A 331 4.43 38.38 21.60
C GLU A 331 3.93 37.97 23.00
N SER A 332 4.22 36.74 23.43
CA SER A 332 4.55 36.46 24.83
C SER A 332 5.16 35.05 25.00
N GLU A 333 6.47 35.06 25.28
CA GLU A 333 7.17 34.42 26.40
C GLU A 333 7.05 32.89 26.63
N GLU A 334 8.15 32.23 26.25
CA GLU A 334 9.04 31.39 27.07
C GLU A 334 8.47 30.71 28.33
N ASP A 335 8.56 29.37 28.37
CA ASP A 335 8.71 28.64 29.63
C ASP A 335 9.63 27.42 29.41
N GLU A 336 10.87 27.55 29.90
CA GLU A 336 11.90 26.51 29.91
C GLU A 336 11.64 25.51 31.05
N SER A 337 11.80 24.22 30.78
CA SER A 337 11.91 23.21 31.84
C SER A 337 13.09 22.26 31.59
N PRO A 338 13.82 21.85 32.66
CA PRO A 338 15.16 21.32 32.53
C PRO A 338 15.16 19.80 32.31
N ILE A 339 15.80 19.37 31.22
CA ILE A 339 16.04 17.95 30.91
C ILE A 339 17.25 17.48 31.72
N LYS A 340 17.01 16.47 32.58
CA LYS A 340 18.05 15.73 33.30
C LYS A 340 18.90 14.93 32.32
N GLU A 341 20.19 15.21 32.33
CA GLU A 341 21.24 14.38 31.73
C GLU A 341 21.22 12.98 32.38
N ARG A 342 21.20 11.96 31.52
CA ARG A 342 21.55 10.58 31.89
C ARG A 342 22.79 10.20 31.08
N ASP A 343 23.89 10.04 31.80
CA ASP A 343 25.10 9.39 31.35
C ASP A 343 24.80 7.94 30.97
N ASP A 344 25.08 7.56 29.71
CA ASP A 344 25.22 6.17 29.31
C ASP A 344 26.62 5.92 28.76
N GLU A 345 27.27 5.01 29.46
CA GLU A 345 28.65 4.55 29.41
C GLU A 345 29.02 3.94 28.06
N TYR A 346 30.11 4.43 27.46
CA TYR A 346 30.80 3.82 26.33
C TYR A 346 31.31 2.42 26.71
N ARG A 347 30.69 1.36 26.16
CA ARG A 347 31.28 0.02 26.15
C ARG A 347 31.76 -0.33 24.74
N GLY A 348 33.07 -0.25 24.55
CA GLY A 348 33.76 -0.63 23.32
C GLY A 348 33.53 -2.11 22.98
N GLY A 349 32.84 -2.35 21.87
CA GLY A 349 32.80 -3.63 21.18
C GLY A 349 33.87 -3.65 20.10
N GLU A 350 34.91 -4.44 20.32
CA GLU A 350 35.98 -4.71 19.38
C GLU A 350 35.41 -5.37 18.10
N PHE A 351 35.58 -4.72 16.95
CA PHE A 351 35.12 -5.21 15.65
C PHE A 351 35.96 -6.44 15.23
N VAL A 352 35.48 -7.64 15.51
CA VAL A 352 36.08 -8.87 14.95
C VAL A 352 35.51 -9.09 13.54
N MET A 353 36.15 -8.47 12.55
CA MET A 353 35.93 -8.84 11.14
C MET A 353 36.48 -10.27 10.91
N SER A 354 35.67 -11.13 10.29
CA SER A 354 36.14 -12.46 9.88
C SER A 354 37.31 -12.31 8.89
N ALA A 355 38.32 -13.17 9.03
CA ALA A 355 39.55 -13.12 8.22
C ALA A 355 39.27 -13.18 6.71
N ASP A 356 38.17 -13.82 6.32
CA ASP A 356 37.73 -13.95 4.92
C ASP A 356 37.21 -12.64 4.33
N ILE A 357 36.50 -11.83 5.13
CA ILE A 357 36.06 -10.50 4.69
C ILE A 357 37.28 -9.60 4.52
N LYS A 358 38.22 -9.64 5.48
CA LYS A 358 39.45 -8.84 5.41
C LYS A 358 40.29 -9.18 4.18
N ARG A 359 40.42 -10.46 3.81
CA ARG A 359 41.11 -10.89 2.58
C ARG A 359 40.40 -10.39 1.32
N LYS A 360 39.07 -10.54 1.22
CA LYS A 360 38.31 -10.08 0.04
C LYS A 360 38.42 -8.56 -0.15
N THR A 361 38.44 -7.79 0.93
CA THR A 361 38.56 -6.32 0.85
C THR A 361 39.96 -5.90 0.40
N ILE A 362 41.02 -6.56 0.90
CA ILE A 362 42.40 -6.28 0.48
C ILE A 362 42.60 -6.64 -1.00
N GLN A 363 42.09 -7.80 -1.44
CA GLN A 363 42.22 -8.25 -2.82
C GLN A 363 41.53 -7.28 -3.81
N LYS A 364 40.34 -6.77 -3.46
CA LYS A 364 39.64 -5.75 -4.26
C LYS A 364 40.36 -4.41 -4.31
N LEU A 365 41.07 -4.03 -3.25
CA LEU A 365 41.86 -2.79 -3.21
C LEU A 365 43.12 -2.92 -4.07
N GLU A 366 43.79 -4.08 -4.04
CA GLU A 366 44.96 -4.35 -4.88
C GLU A 366 44.63 -4.42 -6.38
N GLU A 367 43.48 -4.98 -6.74
CA GLU A 367 43.00 -4.98 -8.13
C GLU A 367 42.71 -3.56 -8.63
N LYS A 368 42.15 -2.69 -7.79
CA LYS A 368 41.89 -1.29 -8.12
C LYS A 368 43.14 -0.42 -8.22
N MET A 369 44.24 -0.81 -7.58
CA MET A 369 45.51 -0.08 -7.68
C MET A 369 46.38 -0.53 -8.85
N LYS A 370 45.98 -1.58 -9.57
CA LYS A 370 46.67 -2.10 -10.76
C LYS A 370 46.00 -1.73 -12.09
N MET A 371 44.84 -1.08 -12.05
CA MET A 371 44.26 -0.33 -13.17
C MET A 371 44.61 1.14 -13.00
#